data_AF-A0A9X2MK12-F1
#
_entry.id   AF-A0A9X2MK12-F1
#
_cell.length_a   1.000
_cell.length_b   1.000
_cell.length_c   1.000
_cell.angle_alpha   90.00
_cell.angle_beta   90.00
_cell.angle_gamma   90.00
#
_symmetry.space_group_name_H-M   'P 1'
#
loop_
_entity.id
_entity.type
_entity.pdbx_description
1 polymer ?
#
loop_
_entity_poly.entity_id
_entity_poly.type
_entity_poly.pdbx_seq_one_letter_code
_entity_poly.pdbx_strand_id
1 'polypeptide(L)'
;MKNSRIKWECNNWYKTEEELVQIINQSGNRILLNKKQSLIWDNINYQTYFEDLFKSISIQIKIDKKELEKVLKLFEKNKLISILDEDSIFGTIFG
;
A
#
# COMPACT_ATOMS: atom_id res chain seq x y z
N MET A 1 12.80 1.72 2.54
CA MET A 1 12.02 0.46 2.43
C MET A 1 12.50 -0.42 1.28
N LYS A 2 13.82 -0.65 1.12
CA LYS A 2 14.35 -1.22 -0.14
C LYS A 2 13.97 -2.70 -0.35
N ASN A 3 13.94 -3.48 0.73
CA ASN A 3 13.51 -4.90 0.76
C ASN A 3 12.18 -5.09 1.52
N SER A 4 11.29 -4.11 1.42
CA SER A 4 10.00 -4.18 2.12
C SER A 4 8.92 -4.76 1.20
N ARG A 5 8.18 -5.72 1.73
CA ARG A 5 7.04 -6.37 1.08
C ARG A 5 5.75 -5.77 1.58
N ILE A 6 4.93 -5.26 0.67
CA ILE A 6 3.64 -4.64 0.96
C ILE A 6 2.54 -5.67 0.70
N LYS A 7 1.64 -5.87 1.66
CA LYS A 7 0.51 -6.80 1.55
C LYS A 7 -0.79 -6.12 1.98
N TRP A 8 -1.91 -6.41 1.32
CA TRP A 8 -3.22 -5.99 1.81
C TRP A 8 -3.61 -6.67 3.12
N GLU A 9 -4.22 -5.90 4.01
CA GLU A 9 -4.87 -6.39 5.24
C GLU A 9 -6.41 -6.34 5.14
N CYS A 10 -6.93 -5.70 4.09
CA CYS A 10 -8.36 -5.51 3.84
C CYS A 10 -8.71 -5.94 2.42
N ASN A 11 -9.63 -6.90 2.29
CA ASN A 11 -10.18 -7.35 1.00
C ASN A 11 -11.54 -6.71 0.68
N ASN A 12 -12.13 -5.96 1.63
CA ASN A 12 -13.42 -5.32 1.47
C ASN A 12 -13.23 -3.91 0.92
N TRP A 13 -13.12 -3.80 -0.40
CA TRP A 13 -13.05 -2.53 -1.09
C TRP A 13 -13.80 -2.58 -2.42
N TYR A 14 -14.16 -1.42 -2.94
CA TYR A 14 -14.81 -1.28 -4.23
C TYR A 14 -14.43 0.06 -4.87
N LYS A 15 -14.67 0.20 -6.17
CA LYS A 15 -14.55 1.47 -6.88
C LYS A 15 -15.88 2.21 -6.90
N THR A 16 -15.85 3.50 -6.60
CA THR A 16 -16.99 4.40 -6.75
C THR A 16 -17.22 4.75 -8.22
N GLU A 17 -18.34 5.41 -8.52
CA GLU A 17 -18.65 5.96 -9.85
C GLU A 17 -17.59 6.95 -10.36
N GLU A 18 -16.84 7.57 -9.44
CA GLU A 18 -15.74 8.49 -9.74
C GLU A 18 -14.38 7.78 -9.87
N GLU A 19 -14.35 6.45 -9.96
CA GLU A 19 -13.15 5.62 -10.03
C GLU A 19 -12.22 5.75 -8.79
N LEU A 20 -12.77 6.21 -7.66
CA LEU A 20 -12.07 6.25 -6.38
C LEU A 20 -12.24 4.95 -5.62
N VAL A 21 -11.21 4.53 -4.91
CA VAL A 21 -11.24 3.33 -4.07
C VAL A 21 -11.84 3.67 -2.72
N GLN A 22 -12.91 2.97 -2.34
CA GLN A 22 -13.46 3.00 -1.00
C GLN A 22 -13.19 1.67 -0.30
N ILE A 23 -12.58 1.73 0.88
CA ILE A 23 -12.19 0.56 1.68
C ILE A 23 -12.99 0.55 2.98
N ILE A 24 -13.50 -0.61 3.34
CA ILE A 24 -14.06 -0.87 4.67
C ILE A 24 -13.01 -1.66 5.45
N ASN A 25 -12.38 -1.01 6.42
CA ASN A 25 -11.30 -1.64 7.17
C ASN A 25 -11.81 -2.67 8.19
N GLN A 26 -10.90 -3.39 8.84
CA GLN A 26 -11.23 -4.43 9.84
C GLN A 26 -12.01 -3.90 11.06
N SER A 27 -11.95 -2.58 11.32
CA SER A 27 -12.72 -1.93 12.40
C SER A 27 -14.09 -1.44 11.94
N GLY A 28 -14.48 -1.69 10.69
CA GLY A 28 -15.73 -1.21 10.10
C GLY A 28 -15.69 0.24 9.61
N ASN A 29 -14.53 0.90 9.68
CA ASN A 29 -14.38 2.28 9.22
C ASN A 29 -14.35 2.34 7.70
N ARG A 30 -15.06 3.32 7.13
CA ARG A 30 -15.06 3.60 5.70
C ARG A 30 -13.99 4.65 5.40
N ILE A 31 -13.06 4.30 4.52
CA ILE A 31 -11.97 5.17 4.09
C ILE A 31 -12.08 5.35 2.58
N LEU A 32 -12.33 6.58 2.13
CA LEU A 32 -12.31 6.93 0.72
C LEU A 32 -10.92 7.45 0.36
N LEU A 33 -10.27 6.78 -0.59
CA LEU A 33 -8.97 7.17 -1.09
C LEU A 33 -9.12 8.26 -2.15
N ASN A 34 -8.21 9.24 -2.13
CA ASN A 34 -8.14 10.21 -3.22
C ASN A 34 -7.63 9.54 -4.52
N LYS A 35 -7.65 10.27 -5.65
CA LYS A 35 -7.24 9.72 -6.96
C LYS A 35 -5.83 9.12 -6.96
N LYS A 36 -4.86 9.79 -6.31
CA LYS A 36 -3.48 9.31 -6.23
C LYS A 36 -3.37 8.05 -5.38
N GLN A 37 -4.02 8.04 -4.23
CA GLN A 37 -4.05 6.89 -3.32
C GLN A 37 -4.76 5.69 -3.96
N SER A 38 -5.85 5.92 -4.69
CA SER A 38 -6.60 4.89 -5.42
C SER A 38 -5.72 4.22 -6.48
N LEU A 39 -4.95 5.01 -7.24
CA LEU A 39 -4.00 4.47 -8.21
C LEU A 39 -2.88 3.66 -7.54
N ILE A 40 -2.35 4.14 -6.42
CA ILE A 40 -1.35 3.39 -5.63
C ILE A 40 -1.96 2.06 -5.15
N TRP A 41 -3.20 2.09 -4.63
CA TRP A 41 -3.92 0.91 -4.14
C TRP A 41 -4.11 -0.14 -5.22
N ASP A 42 -4.59 0.27 -6.40
CA ASP A 42 -4.83 -0.63 -7.54
C ASP A 42 -3.56 -1.34 -8.01
N ASN A 43 -2.38 -0.74 -7.80
CA ASN A 43 -1.09 -1.32 -8.17
C ASN A 43 -0.54 -2.28 -7.09
N ILE A 44 -1.15 -2.36 -5.91
CA ILE A 44 -0.79 -3.34 -4.87
C ILE A 44 -1.54 -4.64 -5.19
N ASN A 45 -0.94 -5.49 -6.03
CA ASN A 45 -1.53 -6.76 -6.47
C ASN A 45 -1.50 -7.84 -5.37
N TYR A 46 -2.34 -7.71 -4.32
CA TYR A 46 -2.39 -8.54 -3.09
C TYR A 46 -1.11 -8.47 -2.24
N GLN A 47 0.05 -8.69 -2.86
CA GLN A 47 1.38 -8.56 -2.31
C GLN A 47 2.35 -8.06 -3.39
N THR A 48 3.18 -7.06 -3.07
CA THR A 48 4.18 -6.51 -3.99
C THR A 48 5.41 -6.00 -3.26
N TYR A 49 6.56 -5.98 -3.92
CA TYR A 49 7.77 -5.36 -3.39
C TYR A 49 7.75 -3.85 -3.62
N PHE A 50 8.29 -3.08 -2.67
CA PHE A 50 8.30 -1.62 -2.75
C PHE A 50 8.89 -1.08 -4.06
N GLU A 51 10.01 -1.66 -4.52
CA GLU A 51 10.68 -1.22 -5.75
C GLU A 51 9.85 -1.50 -7.01
N ASP A 52 9.13 -2.62 -7.06
CA ASP A 52 8.28 -2.96 -8.21
C ASP A 52 7.00 -2.13 -8.22
N LEU A 53 6.43 -1.88 -7.05
CA LEU A 53 5.33 -0.93 -6.87
C LEU A 53 5.72 0.46 -7.34
N PHE A 54 6.90 0.95 -6.92
CA PHE A 54 7.41 2.26 -7.34
C PHE A 54 7.58 2.33 -8.86
N LYS A 55 8.23 1.34 -9.48
CA LYS A 55 8.38 1.30 -10.95
C LYS A 55 7.04 1.34 -11.67
N SER A 56 6.06 0.53 -11.24
CA SER A 56 4.73 0.48 -11.87
C SER A 56 4.00 1.83 -11.78
N ILE A 57 4.02 2.46 -10.62
CA ILE A 57 3.31 3.71 -10.36
C ILE A 57 4.00 4.89 -11.05
N SER A 58 5.33 4.93 -11.06
CA SER A 58 6.10 6.01 -11.70
C SER A 58 5.86 6.10 -13.22
N ILE A 59 5.39 5.02 -13.86
CA ILE A 59 4.98 5.04 -15.28
C ILE A 59 3.64 5.75 -15.46
N GLN A 60 2.75 5.70 -14.46
CA GLN A 60 1.38 6.21 -14.53
C GLN A 60 1.25 7.62 -13.96
N ILE A 61 2.02 7.96 -12.92
CA ILE A 61 1.99 9.25 -12.25
C ILE A 61 3.39 9.73 -11.84
N LYS A 62 3.56 11.05 -11.76
CA LYS A 62 4.75 11.65 -11.16
C LYS A 62 4.68 11.50 -9.63
N ILE A 63 5.54 10.65 -9.09
CA ILE A 63 5.70 10.42 -7.65
C ILE A 63 7.16 10.12 -7.36
N ASP A 64 7.70 10.64 -6.25
CA ASP A 64 9.01 10.25 -5.76
C ASP A 64 8.92 9.14 -4.69
N LYS A 65 10.04 8.47 -4.42
CA LYS A 65 10.06 7.36 -3.45
C LYS A 65 9.61 7.79 -2.05
N LYS A 66 10.01 8.98 -1.58
CA LYS A 66 9.66 9.47 -0.24
C LYS A 66 8.16 9.72 -0.13
N GLU A 67 7.55 10.23 -1.20
CA GLU A 67 6.11 10.46 -1.26
C GLU A 67 5.34 9.14 -1.29
N LEU A 68 5.79 8.15 -2.07
CA LEU A 68 5.20 6.80 -2.03
C LEU A 68 5.30 6.19 -0.62
N GLU A 69 6.47 6.25 0.01
CA GLU A 69 6.67 5.78 1.39
C GLU A 69 5.71 6.46 2.37
N LYS A 70 5.45 7.77 2.22
CA LYS A 70 4.48 8.50 3.06
C LYS A 70 3.06 7.97 2.88
N VAL A 71 2.63 7.69 1.64
CA VAL A 71 1.30 7.14 1.37
C VAL A 71 1.18 5.72 1.95
N LEU A 72 2.19 4.88 1.77
CA LEU A 72 2.19 3.52 2.31
C LEU A 72 2.17 3.51 3.85
N LYS A 73 2.94 4.38 4.51
CA LYS A 73 2.86 4.54 5.98
C LYS A 73 1.49 5.02 6.43
N LEU A 74 0.81 5.85 5.65
CA LEU A 74 -0.57 6.24 5.94
C LEU A 74 -1.52 5.05 5.80
N PHE A 75 -1.36 4.21 4.77
CA PHE A 75 -2.16 3.00 4.61
C PHE A 75 -1.94 2.01 5.76
N GLU A 76 -0.68 1.81 6.16
CA GLU A 76 -0.30 0.96 7.30
C GLU A 76 -0.90 1.48 8.61
N LYS A 77 -0.78 2.79 8.88
CA LYS A 77 -1.40 3.42 10.07
C LYS A 77 -2.91 3.21 10.13
N ASN A 78 -3.58 3.18 8.97
CA ASN A 78 -5.02 2.93 8.86
C ASN A 78 -5.38 1.42 8.79
N LYS A 79 -4.40 0.53 8.97
CA LYS A 79 -4.55 -0.93 8.90
C LYS A 79 -5.10 -1.43 7.56
N LEU A 80 -4.75 -0.75 6.47
CA LEU A 80 -5.15 -1.13 5.12
C LEU A 80 -4.16 -2.11 4.49
N ILE A 81 -2.88 -1.94 4.82
CA ILE A 81 -1.77 -2.78 4.38
C ILE A 81 -0.86 -3.12 5.56
N SER A 82 -0.06 -4.16 5.39
CA SER A 82 1.11 -4.46 6.21
C SER A 82 2.38 -4.24 5.39
N ILE A 83 3.40 -3.67 6.04
CA ILE A 83 4.74 -3.52 5.47
C ILE A 83 5.68 -4.47 6.23
N LEU A 84 6.16 -5.51 5.55
CA LEU A 84 7.08 -6.49 6.11
C LEU A 84 8.49 -6.15 5.65
N ASP A 85 9.37 -5.80 6.59
CA ASP A 85 10.78 -5.56 6.29
C ASP A 85 11.55 -6.89 6.39
N GLU A 86 11.94 -7.45 5.24
CA GLU A 86 12.57 -8.77 5.21
C GLU A 86 13.92 -8.78 5.94
N ASP A 87 14.65 -7.66 5.94
CA ASP A 87 15.94 -7.53 6.63
C ASP A 87 15.79 -7.64 8.17
N SER A 88 14.65 -7.21 8.72
CA SER A 88 14.34 -7.27 10.16
C SER A 88 13.90 -8.68 10.61
N ILE A 89 13.20 -9.41 9.73
CA ILE A 89 12.69 -10.75 10.01
C ILE A 89 13.84 -11.75 10.14
N PHE A 90 14.86 -11.66 9.28
CA PHE A 90 16.06 -12.52 9.39
C PHE A 90 16.81 -12.34 10.70
N GLY A 91 16.96 -11.11 11.19
CA GLY A 91 17.63 -10.84 12.47
C GLY A 91 16.92 -11.41 13.69
N THR A 92 15.61 -11.65 13.60
CA THR A 92 14.81 -12.15 14.73
C THR A 92 14.75 -13.68 14.78
N ILE A 93 14.90 -14.36 13.63
CA ILE A 93 14.80 -15.83 13.54
C ILE A 93 16.14 -16.52 13.83
N PHE A 94 17.26 -15.83 13.57
CA PHE A 94 18.61 -16.37 13.70
C PHE A 94 19.49 -15.62 14.72
N GLY A 95 18.89 -14.74 15.53
CA GLY A 95 19.54 -13.98 16.60
C GLY A 95 19.37 -14.59 17.98
#